data_AF-A0A1Q3BTK1-F1
#
_entry.id   AF-A0A1Q3BTK1-F1
#
_cell.length_a   1.000
_cell.length_b   1.000
_cell.length_c   1.000
_cell.angle_alpha   90.00
_cell.angle_beta   90.00
_cell.angle_gamma   90.00
#
_symmetry.space_group_name_H-M   'P 1'
#
loop_
_entity.id
_entity.type
_entity.pdbx_description
1 polymer ?
#
loop_
_entity_poly.entity_id
_entity_poly.type
_entity_poly.pdbx_seq_one_letter_code
_entity_poly.pdbx_strand_id
1 'polypeptide(L)'
;PFFDGNNYSHKGKIDNLYTSLYYNLWDVIIDGLNLPTIRSENGDVLPKPRNTYDDNDRRRIQMNAKSKHIIICAINSSEFNRVSSCNSAKEMWDRLEVTYEGTNQVKDAKISMLVHEYELFSMNEDEDIKSMFIRFTNIINALQSLDKTYSNSELVRKILRKFKKFLANKKKFGGKSSKKFHQKGESSKKEEVACYECNKPGHYKSDCPQLKKKEFIKKKKAIVAT
;
A
#
# COMPACT_ATOMS: atom_id res chain seq x y z
N PRO A 1 -10.70 -19.43 -17.28
CA PRO A 1 -9.74 -19.24 -16.17
C PRO A 1 -10.01 -20.29 -15.09
N PHE A 2 -8.99 -20.99 -14.61
CA PHE A 2 -9.14 -22.13 -13.68
C PHE A 2 -8.59 -21.76 -12.31
N PHE A 3 -9.37 -21.99 -11.25
CA PHE A 3 -8.99 -21.70 -9.86
C PHE A 3 -8.31 -22.92 -9.24
N ASP A 4 -7.03 -22.78 -8.89
CA ASP A 4 -6.19 -23.86 -8.36
C ASP A 4 -5.74 -23.66 -6.89
N GLY A 5 -6.18 -22.57 -6.25
CA GLY A 5 -5.88 -22.28 -4.85
C GLY A 5 -4.47 -21.74 -4.56
N ASN A 6 -3.58 -21.62 -5.54
CA ASN A 6 -2.16 -21.29 -5.31
C ASN A 6 -1.82 -19.80 -5.42
N ASN A 7 -2.75 -18.94 -5.84
CA ASN A 7 -2.47 -17.51 -6.03
C ASN A 7 -3.69 -16.65 -5.67
N TYR A 8 -3.66 -15.91 -4.56
CA TYR A 8 -4.82 -15.16 -4.06
C TYR A 8 -4.94 -13.73 -4.63
N SER A 9 -4.69 -13.56 -5.93
CA SER A 9 -5.17 -12.40 -6.72
C SER A 9 -6.54 -12.66 -7.38
N HIS A 10 -7.22 -13.74 -6.96
CA HIS A 10 -8.39 -14.28 -7.64
C HIS A 10 -9.75 -13.83 -7.07
N LYS A 11 -9.83 -13.13 -5.92
CA LYS A 11 -11.04 -12.36 -5.57
C LYS A 11 -11.39 -11.42 -6.72
N GLY A 12 -10.41 -10.64 -7.19
CA GLY A 12 -10.57 -9.81 -8.39
C GLY A 12 -10.83 -10.56 -9.69
N LYS A 13 -10.49 -11.86 -9.83
CA LYS A 13 -10.76 -12.63 -11.07
C LYS A 13 -12.08 -13.36 -11.04
N ILE A 14 -12.53 -13.86 -9.89
CA ILE A 14 -13.84 -14.46 -9.72
C ILE A 14 -14.89 -13.33 -9.59
N ASP A 15 -14.59 -12.24 -8.88
CA ASP A 15 -15.40 -11.01 -8.91
C ASP A 15 -15.50 -10.48 -10.34
N ASN A 16 -14.41 -10.43 -11.12
CA ASN A 16 -14.50 -10.06 -12.53
C ASN A 16 -15.30 -11.09 -13.35
N LEU A 17 -15.19 -12.40 -13.09
CA LEU A 17 -15.97 -13.41 -13.80
C LEU A 17 -17.48 -13.26 -13.52
N TYR A 18 -17.86 -12.97 -12.27
CA TYR A 18 -19.24 -12.75 -11.86
C TYR A 18 -19.79 -11.38 -12.30
N THR A 19 -19.01 -10.32 -12.09
CA THR A 19 -19.38 -8.94 -12.43
C THR A 19 -19.43 -8.72 -13.94
N SER A 20 -18.53 -9.33 -14.71
CA SER A 20 -18.50 -9.15 -16.18
C SER A 20 -19.55 -9.99 -16.93
N LEU A 21 -20.00 -11.11 -16.35
CA LEU A 21 -20.93 -12.00 -17.04
C LEU A 21 -22.38 -11.86 -16.54
N TYR A 22 -22.65 -11.63 -15.24
CA TYR A 22 -24.03 -11.67 -14.72
C TYR A 22 -24.23 -10.96 -13.36
N TYR A 23 -24.44 -9.63 -13.36
CA TYR A 23 -24.71 -8.83 -12.15
C TYR A 23 -25.80 -9.44 -11.24
N ASN A 24 -26.91 -9.88 -11.82
CA ASN A 24 -28.03 -10.49 -11.08
C ASN A 24 -27.68 -11.84 -10.41
N LEU A 25 -26.68 -12.58 -10.93
CA LEU A 25 -26.26 -13.86 -10.34
C LEU A 25 -25.38 -13.66 -9.11
N TRP A 26 -24.71 -12.51 -9.01
CA TRP A 26 -23.91 -12.13 -7.85
C TRP A 26 -24.79 -11.86 -6.63
N ASP A 27 -25.92 -11.17 -6.81
CA ASP A 27 -26.88 -10.92 -5.72
C ASP A 27 -27.36 -12.23 -5.08
N VAL A 28 -27.61 -13.28 -5.87
CA VAL A 28 -28.00 -14.61 -5.35
C VAL A 28 -26.88 -15.28 -4.55
N ILE A 29 -25.62 -15.00 -4.89
CA ILE A 29 -24.45 -15.51 -4.16
C ILE A 29 -24.18 -14.70 -2.90
N ILE A 30 -24.58 -13.44 -2.82
CA ILE A 30 -24.42 -12.63 -1.61
C ILE A 30 -25.59 -12.85 -0.65
N ASP A 31 -26.81 -12.72 -1.13
CA ASP A 31 -28.04 -12.77 -0.32
C ASP A 31 -28.47 -14.19 0.04
N GLY A 32 -28.01 -15.18 -0.71
CA GLY A 32 -28.36 -16.58 -0.54
C GLY A 32 -29.72 -16.97 -1.13
N LEU A 33 -29.90 -18.28 -1.32
CA LEU A 33 -31.17 -18.83 -1.79
C LEU A 33 -32.18 -18.89 -0.64
N ASN A 34 -32.98 -17.84 -0.50
CA ASN A 34 -34.21 -17.93 0.31
C ASN A 34 -35.22 -18.79 -0.45
N LEU A 35 -35.45 -20.03 0.00
CA LEU A 35 -36.49 -20.87 -0.61
C LEU A 35 -37.84 -20.16 -0.52
N PRO A 36 -38.70 -20.27 -1.55
CA PRO A 36 -40.06 -19.76 -1.49
C PRO A 36 -40.78 -20.30 -0.25
N THR A 37 -41.39 -19.42 0.53
CA THR A 37 -42.11 -19.78 1.76
C THR A 37 -43.54 -19.27 1.70
N ILE A 38 -44.43 -19.98 2.40
CA ILE A 38 -45.82 -19.58 2.61
C ILE A 38 -46.05 -19.42 4.12
N ARG A 39 -46.81 -18.40 4.50
CA ARG A 39 -47.27 -18.26 5.89
C ARG A 39 -48.51 -19.12 6.06
N SER A 40 -48.46 -20.05 7.00
CA SER A 40 -49.61 -20.84 7.44
C SER A 40 -50.63 -19.92 8.14
N GLU A 41 -51.88 -20.39 8.23
CA GLU A 41 -52.95 -19.73 8.99
C GLU A 41 -52.57 -19.49 10.46
N ASN A 42 -51.67 -20.32 11.00
CA ASN A 42 -51.14 -20.23 12.36
C ASN A 42 -49.95 -19.25 12.50
N GLY A 43 -49.51 -18.59 11.43
CA GLY A 43 -48.37 -17.68 11.41
C GLY A 43 -47.01 -18.32 11.15
N ASP A 44 -46.93 -19.65 11.10
CA ASP A 44 -45.69 -20.40 10.82
C ASP A 44 -45.22 -20.20 9.37
N VAL A 45 -43.91 -20.07 9.16
CA VAL A 45 -43.29 -19.94 7.83
C VAL A 45 -42.87 -21.33 7.35
N LEU A 46 -43.58 -21.86 6.36
CA LEU A 46 -43.33 -23.19 5.79
C LEU A 46 -42.75 -23.09 4.38
N PRO A 47 -41.92 -24.07 3.94
CA PRO A 47 -41.51 -24.16 2.54
C PRO A 47 -42.72 -24.27 1.62
N LYS A 48 -42.79 -23.38 0.63
CA LYS A 48 -43.87 -23.37 -0.35
C LYS A 48 -43.78 -24.64 -1.20
N PRO A 49 -44.89 -25.35 -1.45
CA PRO A 49 -44.88 -26.52 -2.33
C PRO A 49 -44.45 -26.16 -3.75
N ARG A 50 -43.58 -26.97 -4.37
CA ARG A 50 -42.97 -26.68 -5.68
C ARG A 50 -43.98 -26.46 -6.81
N ASN A 51 -45.14 -27.12 -6.74
CA ASN A 51 -46.24 -26.97 -7.69
C ASN A 51 -46.96 -25.61 -7.59
N THR A 52 -46.78 -24.87 -6.49
CA THR A 52 -47.38 -23.54 -6.26
C THR A 52 -46.43 -22.38 -6.54
N TYR A 53 -45.20 -22.66 -6.98
CA TYR A 53 -44.21 -21.63 -7.28
C TYR A 53 -44.72 -20.67 -8.35
N ASP A 54 -44.47 -19.38 -8.14
CA ASP A 54 -44.69 -18.36 -9.15
C ASP A 54 -43.45 -18.20 -10.05
N ASP A 55 -43.51 -17.29 -11.02
CA ASP A 55 -42.40 -17.06 -11.94
C ASP A 55 -41.15 -16.49 -11.26
N ASN A 56 -41.33 -15.71 -10.19
CA ASN A 56 -40.20 -15.15 -9.43
C ASN A 56 -39.50 -16.23 -8.61
N ASP A 57 -40.25 -17.11 -7.96
CA ASP A 57 -39.75 -18.29 -7.25
C ASP A 57 -38.89 -19.17 -8.18
N ARG A 58 -39.45 -19.50 -9.35
CA ARG A 58 -38.75 -20.27 -10.40
C ARG A 58 -37.48 -19.57 -10.85
N ARG A 59 -37.54 -18.26 -11.10
CA ARG A 59 -36.40 -17.45 -11.54
C ARG A 59 -35.26 -17.50 -10.52
N ARG A 60 -35.54 -17.33 -9.23
CA ARG A 60 -34.51 -17.35 -8.17
C ARG A 60 -33.85 -18.73 -8.04
N ILE A 61 -34.63 -19.81 -8.12
CA ILE A 61 -34.08 -21.18 -8.10
C ILE A 61 -33.18 -21.44 -9.31
N GLN A 62 -33.63 -21.03 -10.52
CA GLN A 62 -32.83 -21.15 -11.73
C GLN A 62 -31.53 -20.35 -11.64
N MET A 63 -31.57 -19.14 -11.07
CA MET A 63 -30.38 -18.33 -10.86
C MET A 63 -29.40 -19.02 -9.90
N ASN A 64 -29.86 -19.55 -8.77
CA ASN A 64 -28.98 -20.31 -7.88
C ASN A 64 -28.38 -21.54 -8.59
N ALA A 65 -29.15 -22.28 -9.38
CA ALA A 65 -28.63 -23.42 -10.14
C ALA A 65 -27.56 -23.01 -11.16
N LYS A 66 -27.76 -21.89 -11.87
CA LYS A 66 -26.77 -21.31 -12.78
C LYS A 66 -25.51 -20.87 -12.03
N SER A 67 -25.67 -20.19 -10.89
CA SER A 67 -24.55 -19.78 -10.04
C SER A 67 -23.73 -20.99 -9.57
N LYS A 68 -24.37 -22.07 -9.10
CA LYS A 68 -23.68 -23.32 -8.72
C LYS A 68 -22.88 -23.89 -9.88
N HIS A 69 -23.48 -23.96 -11.06
CA HIS A 69 -22.80 -24.47 -12.25
C HIS A 69 -21.55 -23.63 -12.60
N ILE A 70 -21.65 -22.30 -12.55
CA ILE A 70 -20.50 -21.41 -12.78
C ILE A 70 -19.38 -21.68 -11.77
N ILE A 71 -19.69 -21.82 -10.47
CA ILE A 71 -18.68 -22.15 -9.45
C ILE A 71 -18.01 -23.48 -9.78
N ILE A 72 -18.79 -24.53 -10.08
CA ILE A 72 -18.27 -25.86 -10.40
C ILE A 72 -17.33 -25.81 -11.62
N CYS A 73 -17.68 -25.05 -12.65
CA CYS A 73 -16.85 -24.90 -13.84
C CYS A 73 -15.57 -24.07 -13.61
N ALA A 74 -15.56 -23.22 -12.58
CA ALA A 74 -14.43 -22.35 -12.27
C ALA A 74 -13.36 -23.02 -11.40
N ILE A 75 -13.72 -24.08 -10.65
CA ILE A 75 -12.86 -24.73 -9.66
C ILE A 75 -12.28 -26.07 -10.16
N ASN A 76 -11.18 -26.50 -9.55
CA ASN A 76 -10.56 -27.80 -9.83
C ASN A 76 -11.25 -28.98 -9.10
N SER A 77 -10.86 -30.21 -9.41
CA SER A 77 -11.44 -31.42 -8.81
C SER A 77 -11.25 -31.53 -7.29
N SER A 78 -10.11 -31.06 -6.77
CA SER A 78 -9.85 -31.01 -5.31
C SER A 78 -10.85 -30.08 -4.63
N GLU A 79 -11.06 -28.90 -5.20
CA GLU A 79 -11.95 -27.88 -4.66
C GLU A 79 -13.42 -28.23 -4.83
N PHE A 80 -13.77 -28.91 -5.92
CA PHE A 80 -15.10 -29.45 -6.12
C PHE A 80 -15.51 -30.38 -4.97
N ASN A 81 -14.63 -31.29 -4.55
CA ASN A 81 -14.93 -32.21 -3.46
C ASN A 81 -15.34 -31.49 -2.17
N ARG A 82 -14.78 -30.30 -1.91
CA ARG A 82 -15.02 -29.50 -0.70
C ARG A 82 -16.40 -28.83 -0.68
N VAL A 83 -16.91 -28.49 -1.86
CA VAL A 83 -18.18 -27.78 -2.04
C VAL A 83 -19.29 -28.69 -2.59
N SER A 84 -18.98 -29.95 -2.88
CA SER A 84 -19.90 -30.91 -3.50
C SER A 84 -21.18 -31.16 -2.70
N SER A 85 -21.10 -31.07 -1.37
CA SER A 85 -22.25 -31.23 -0.45
C SER A 85 -23.06 -29.94 -0.23
N CYS A 86 -22.63 -28.80 -0.76
CA CYS A 86 -23.32 -27.53 -0.55
C CYS A 86 -24.62 -27.44 -1.36
N ASN A 87 -25.67 -26.95 -0.70
CA ASN A 87 -27.02 -26.91 -1.25
C ASN A 87 -27.25 -25.68 -2.14
N SER A 88 -26.60 -24.57 -1.83
CA SER A 88 -26.72 -23.30 -2.56
C SER A 88 -25.38 -22.80 -3.10
N ALA A 89 -25.44 -21.90 -4.08
CA ALA A 89 -24.24 -21.22 -4.58
C ALA A 89 -23.59 -20.35 -3.51
N LYS A 90 -24.39 -19.72 -2.63
CA LYS A 90 -23.93 -18.99 -1.44
C LYS A 90 -23.10 -19.89 -0.54
N GLU A 91 -23.60 -21.07 -0.20
CA GLU A 91 -22.89 -22.00 0.67
C GLU A 91 -21.58 -22.50 0.05
N MET A 92 -21.58 -22.77 -1.27
CA MET A 92 -20.35 -23.11 -2.00
C MET A 92 -19.33 -21.95 -1.91
N TRP A 93 -19.79 -20.71 -2.13
CA TRP A 93 -18.97 -19.51 -2.07
C TRP A 93 -18.39 -19.29 -0.68
N ASP A 94 -19.22 -19.32 0.35
CA ASP A 94 -18.80 -19.13 1.75
C ASP A 94 -17.78 -20.20 2.17
N ARG A 95 -17.95 -21.45 1.71
CA ARG A 95 -17.01 -22.54 1.99
C ARG A 95 -15.64 -22.29 1.33
N LEU A 96 -15.64 -21.79 0.10
CA LEU A 96 -14.40 -21.40 -0.60
C LEU A 96 -13.77 -20.18 0.07
N GLU A 97 -14.56 -19.18 0.44
CA GLU A 97 -14.09 -17.99 1.13
C GLU A 97 -13.40 -18.36 2.46
N VAL A 98 -14.05 -19.15 3.31
CA VAL A 98 -13.47 -19.61 4.59
C VAL A 98 -12.19 -20.42 4.37
N THR A 99 -12.16 -21.24 3.32
CA THR A 99 -11.00 -22.07 3.00
C THR A 99 -9.77 -21.23 2.68
N TYR A 100 -9.94 -20.17 1.89
CA TYR A 100 -8.82 -19.45 1.29
C TYR A 100 -8.49 -18.14 1.99
N GLU A 101 -9.49 -17.44 2.51
CA GLU A 101 -9.29 -16.22 3.28
C GLU A 101 -9.03 -16.51 4.76
N GLY A 102 -9.50 -17.68 5.21
CA GLY A 102 -9.66 -18.01 6.63
C GLY A 102 -11.02 -17.53 7.15
N THR A 103 -11.32 -17.88 8.41
CA THR A 103 -12.52 -17.36 9.07
C THR A 103 -12.38 -15.85 9.35
N ASN A 104 -13.49 -15.18 9.67
CA ASN A 104 -13.46 -13.78 10.10
C ASN A 104 -12.48 -13.56 11.28
N GLN A 105 -12.37 -14.52 12.21
CA GLN A 105 -11.40 -14.41 13.30
C GLN A 105 -9.94 -14.41 12.81
N VAL A 106 -9.64 -15.22 11.79
CA VAL A 106 -8.30 -15.24 11.17
C VAL A 106 -8.04 -13.94 10.41
N LYS A 107 -9.04 -13.41 9.70
CA LYS A 107 -8.94 -12.08 9.05
C LYS A 107 -8.66 -10.99 10.08
N ASP A 108 -9.43 -10.94 11.17
CA ASP A 108 -9.27 -9.95 12.24
C ASP A 108 -7.90 -10.05 12.93
N ALA A 109 -7.40 -11.28 13.15
CA ALA A 109 -6.07 -11.50 13.67
C ALA A 109 -4.98 -10.99 12.71
N LYS A 110 -5.09 -11.27 11.41
CA LYS A 110 -4.17 -10.76 10.38
C LYS A 110 -4.20 -9.23 10.31
N ILE A 111 -5.39 -8.62 10.32
CA ILE A 111 -5.55 -7.15 10.36
C ILE A 111 -4.86 -6.61 11.61
N SER A 112 -5.09 -7.20 12.77
CA SER A 112 -4.48 -6.76 14.03
C SER A 112 -2.95 -6.82 13.99
N MET A 113 -2.38 -7.91 13.46
CA MET A 113 -0.94 -8.05 13.27
C MET A 113 -0.36 -7.00 12.32
N LEU A 114 -1.01 -6.79 11.16
CA LEU A 114 -0.57 -5.81 10.17
C LEU A 114 -0.72 -4.36 10.65
N VAL A 115 -1.80 -4.06 11.38
CA VAL A 115 -2.00 -2.74 12.02
C VAL A 115 -0.90 -2.50 13.05
N HIS A 116 -0.56 -3.51 13.85
CA HIS A 116 0.54 -3.42 14.80
C HIS A 116 1.88 -3.16 14.11
N GLU A 117 2.17 -3.89 13.03
CA GLU A 117 3.36 -3.69 12.20
C GLU A 117 3.39 -2.28 11.60
N TYR A 118 2.27 -1.80 11.05
CA TYR A 118 2.10 -0.42 10.56
C TYR A 118 2.33 0.62 11.66
N GLU A 119 1.82 0.37 12.87
CA GLU A 119 1.93 1.29 14.00
C GLU A 119 3.37 1.47 14.44
N LEU A 120 4.04 0.34 14.64
CA LEU A 120 5.43 0.25 15.05
C LEU A 120 6.41 0.60 13.93
N PHE A 121 6.01 0.47 12.66
CA PHE A 121 6.84 0.64 11.48
C PHE A 121 7.90 1.73 11.63
N SER A 122 9.16 1.36 11.45
CA SER A 122 10.31 2.27 11.45
C SER A 122 11.28 1.89 10.35
N MET A 123 12.10 2.87 9.97
CA MET A 123 13.25 2.63 9.13
C MET A 123 14.33 1.95 9.97
N ASN A 124 14.95 0.90 9.41
CA ASN A 124 16.04 0.19 10.08
C ASN A 124 17.36 0.97 9.91
N GLU A 125 18.39 0.65 10.69
CA GLU A 125 19.65 1.41 10.72
C GLU A 125 20.43 1.35 9.39
N ASP A 126 20.47 0.16 8.79
CA ASP A 126 21.20 -0.15 7.55
C ASP A 126 20.31 -0.23 6.31
N GLU A 127 19.04 0.14 6.46
CA GLU A 127 18.09 0.11 5.35
C GLU A 127 18.15 1.40 4.53
N ASP A 128 18.08 1.26 3.20
CA ASP A 128 17.93 2.41 2.31
C ASP A 128 16.46 2.86 2.18
N ILE A 129 16.26 4.11 1.74
CA ILE A 129 14.93 4.72 1.65
C ILE A 129 13.99 3.91 0.75
N LYS A 130 14.47 3.37 -0.38
CA LYS A 130 13.65 2.62 -1.32
C LYS A 130 13.17 1.31 -0.68
N SER A 131 14.06 0.58 -0.02
CA SER A 131 13.71 -0.65 0.72
C SER A 131 12.67 -0.40 1.81
N MET A 132 12.82 0.72 2.54
CA MET A 132 11.84 1.15 3.55
C MET A 132 10.46 1.41 2.95
N PHE A 133 10.39 2.14 1.82
CA PHE A 133 9.12 2.38 1.14
C PHE A 133 8.47 1.10 0.61
N ILE A 134 9.26 0.13 0.14
CA ILE A 134 8.75 -1.17 -0.32
C ILE A 134 8.08 -1.90 0.85
N ARG A 135 8.75 -2.03 2.01
CA ARG A 135 8.14 -2.67 3.19
C ARG A 135 6.87 -1.96 3.63
N PHE A 136 6.89 -0.62 3.70
CA PHE A 136 5.72 0.16 4.06
C PHE A 136 4.55 -0.11 3.10
N THR A 137 4.82 -0.08 1.79
CA THR A 137 3.80 -0.30 0.75
C THR A 137 3.26 -1.72 0.82
N ASN A 138 4.10 -2.73 1.11
CA ASN A 138 3.65 -4.10 1.29
C ASN A 138 2.65 -4.23 2.45
N ILE A 139 2.92 -3.58 3.59
CA ILE A 139 2.00 -3.55 4.73
C ILE A 139 0.67 -2.89 4.34
N ILE A 140 0.72 -1.74 3.65
CA ILE A 140 -0.49 -1.04 3.21
C ILE A 140 -1.30 -1.86 2.21
N ASN A 141 -0.65 -2.48 1.23
CA ASN A 141 -1.31 -3.33 0.24
C ASN A 141 -1.97 -4.55 0.90
N ALA A 142 -1.28 -5.17 1.87
CA ALA A 142 -1.85 -6.27 2.64
C ALA A 142 -3.08 -5.82 3.44
N LEU A 143 -3.02 -4.66 4.11
CA LEU A 143 -4.17 -4.09 4.83
C LEU A 143 -5.33 -3.76 3.87
N GLN A 144 -5.04 -3.17 2.70
CA GLN A 144 -6.04 -2.87 1.68
C GLN A 144 -6.72 -4.12 1.13
N SER A 145 -5.98 -5.23 0.97
CA SER A 145 -6.55 -6.52 0.55
C SER A 145 -7.51 -7.14 1.57
N LEU A 146 -7.45 -6.69 2.82
CA LEU A 146 -8.33 -7.06 3.93
C LEU A 146 -9.36 -5.97 4.23
N ASP A 147 -9.65 -5.11 3.26
CA ASP A 147 -10.61 -4.01 3.34
C ASP A 147 -10.30 -2.95 4.43
N LYS A 148 -9.06 -2.95 4.96
CA LYS A 148 -8.56 -1.93 5.89
C LYS A 148 -7.73 -0.88 5.14
N THR A 149 -8.34 0.27 4.87
CA THR A 149 -7.70 1.33 4.08
C THR A 149 -7.29 2.53 4.94
N TYR A 150 -6.30 3.28 4.44
CA TYR A 150 -5.86 4.56 5.00
C TYR A 150 -5.84 5.59 3.88
N SER A 151 -6.19 6.83 4.17
CA SER A 151 -6.08 7.90 3.20
C SER A 151 -4.62 8.18 2.86
N ASN A 152 -4.35 8.63 1.63
CA ASN A 152 -3.01 9.06 1.22
C ASN A 152 -2.41 10.10 2.17
N SER A 153 -3.24 11.00 2.72
CA SER A 153 -2.81 12.00 3.68
C SER A 153 -2.27 11.40 4.99
N GLU A 154 -2.88 10.32 5.48
CA GLU A 154 -2.46 9.61 6.70
C GLU A 154 -1.18 8.84 6.45
N LEU A 155 -1.09 8.15 5.31
CA LEU A 155 0.10 7.40 4.90
C LEU A 155 1.32 8.33 4.77
N VAL A 156 1.17 9.44 4.06
CA VAL A 156 2.22 10.46 3.90
C VAL A 156 2.62 11.03 5.26
N ARG A 157 1.66 11.38 6.11
CA ARG A 157 1.95 11.90 7.45
C ARG A 157 2.69 10.89 8.32
N LYS A 158 2.33 9.61 8.23
CA LYS A 158 2.98 8.51 8.97
C LYS A 158 4.44 8.35 8.54
N ILE A 159 4.70 8.22 7.25
CA ILE A 159 6.05 7.96 6.74
C ILE A 159 6.97 9.15 7.00
N LEU A 160 6.48 10.39 6.82
CA LEU A 160 7.25 11.59 7.13
C LEU A 160 7.60 11.70 8.62
N ARG A 161 6.70 11.29 9.53
CA ARG A 161 6.98 11.27 10.98
C ARG A 161 8.08 10.27 11.32
N LYS A 162 8.06 9.08 10.73
CA LYS A 162 9.08 8.04 10.97
C LYS A 162 10.43 8.44 10.37
N PHE A 163 10.42 9.05 9.18
CA PHE A 163 11.63 9.59 8.54
C PHE A 163 12.26 10.74 9.33
N LYS A 164 11.46 11.70 9.81
CA LYS A 164 11.95 12.80 10.68
C LYS A 164 12.59 12.25 11.97
N LYS A 165 11.98 11.25 12.60
CA LYS A 165 12.54 10.59 13.79
C LYS A 165 13.87 9.91 13.50
N PHE A 166 13.99 9.19 12.39
CA PHE A 166 15.23 8.56 11.97
C PHE A 166 16.36 9.58 11.77
N LEU A 167 16.10 10.67 11.04
CA LEU A 167 17.08 11.74 10.83
C LEU A 167 17.50 12.42 12.15
N ALA A 168 16.55 12.64 13.07
CA ALA A 168 16.84 13.21 14.38
C ALA A 168 17.72 12.26 15.23
N ASN A 169 17.49 10.96 15.15
CA ASN A 169 18.31 9.96 15.85
C ASN A 169 19.73 9.89 15.30
N LYS A 170 19.92 9.92 13.96
CA LYS A 170 21.27 10.00 13.36
C LYS A 170 22.05 11.24 13.83
N LYS A 171 21.38 12.39 14.01
CA LYS A 171 22.04 13.59 14.55
C LYS A 171 22.49 13.45 16.01
N LYS A 172 21.80 12.64 16.82
CA LYS A 172 22.15 12.39 18.23
C LYS A 172 23.35 11.45 18.40
N PHE A 173 23.49 10.46 17.52
CA PHE A 173 24.65 9.54 17.52
C PHE A 173 25.87 10.09 16.75
N GLY A 174 25.69 11.10 15.89
CA GLY A 174 26.78 11.82 15.21
C GLY A 174 27.39 13.00 16.00
N GLY A 175 26.97 13.19 17.26
CA GLY A 175 27.36 14.32 18.10
C GLY A 175 28.69 14.13 18.85
N LYS A 176 29.81 13.93 18.14
CA LYS A 176 31.15 14.25 18.67
C LYS A 176 31.93 15.04 17.63
N SER A 177 32.02 16.35 17.92
CA SER A 177 32.96 17.38 17.48
C SER A 177 33.50 17.31 16.05
N SER A 178 33.37 18.43 15.35
CA SER A 178 34.18 18.82 14.20
C SER A 178 35.67 18.51 14.41
N LYS A 179 36.12 17.30 14.06
CA LYS A 179 37.52 16.99 13.84
C LYS A 179 37.78 17.26 12.37
N LYS A 180 38.50 18.36 12.13
CA LYS A 180 39.17 18.64 10.85
C LYS A 180 39.82 17.36 10.35
N PHE A 181 39.34 16.85 9.22
CA PHE A 181 39.98 15.75 8.51
C PHE A 181 41.33 16.27 8.00
N HIS A 182 42.42 15.90 8.67
CA HIS A 182 43.74 15.92 8.03
C HIS A 182 43.80 14.66 7.17
N GLN A 183 43.50 14.81 5.88
CA GLN A 183 43.85 13.80 4.89
C GLN A 183 45.32 14.04 4.49
N LYS A 184 46.20 13.19 5.00
CA LYS A 184 47.57 13.04 4.51
C LYS A 184 47.49 12.00 3.40
N GLY A 185 47.60 12.43 2.15
CA GLY A 185 47.51 11.58 0.98
C GLY A 185 47.97 12.33 -0.27
N GLU A 186 49.24 12.10 -0.59
CA GLU A 186 49.93 12.21 -1.89
C GLU A 186 49.83 13.46 -2.77
N SER A 187 51.04 13.91 -3.13
CA SER A 187 51.39 15.08 -3.90
C SER A 187 50.85 15.04 -5.34
N SER A 188 50.07 16.07 -5.69
CA SER A 188 49.90 16.53 -7.07
C SER A 188 49.72 18.05 -7.00
N LYS A 189 50.62 18.76 -7.69
CA LYS A 189 50.88 20.21 -7.65
C LYS A 189 49.60 21.05 -7.53
N LYS A 190 49.42 21.77 -6.41
CA LYS A 190 48.46 22.88 -6.31
C LYS A 190 49.06 24.08 -7.04
N GLU A 191 48.51 24.44 -8.19
CA GLU A 191 48.70 25.80 -8.72
C GLU A 191 48.08 26.78 -7.72
N GLU A 192 48.91 27.64 -7.13
CA GLU A 192 48.46 28.71 -6.26
C GLU A 192 47.54 29.63 -7.07
N VAL A 193 46.28 29.77 -6.64
CA VAL A 193 45.38 30.74 -7.26
C VAL A 193 46.00 32.13 -7.13
N ALA A 194 46.38 32.70 -8.27
CA ALA A 194 46.86 34.06 -8.39
C ALA A 194 45.67 35.04 -8.49
N CYS A 195 45.74 36.12 -7.74
CA CYS A 195 44.74 37.18 -7.79
C CYS A 195 44.73 37.83 -9.18
N TYR A 196 43.62 37.74 -9.93
CA TYR A 196 43.50 38.32 -11.28
C TYR A 196 43.72 39.84 -11.39
N GLU A 197 43.79 40.59 -10.27
CA GLU A 197 44.05 42.04 -10.28
C GLU A 197 45.50 42.43 -9.97
N CYS A 198 46.22 41.63 -9.18
CA CYS A 198 47.61 41.93 -8.80
C CYS A 198 48.61 40.83 -9.17
N ASN A 199 48.11 39.73 -9.74
CA ASN A 199 48.80 38.52 -10.12
C ASN A 199 49.65 37.88 -9.00
N LYS A 200 49.36 38.20 -7.74
CA LYS A 200 50.03 37.59 -6.58
C LYS A 200 49.24 36.39 -6.07
N PRO A 201 49.93 35.29 -5.70
CA PRO A 201 49.27 34.11 -5.16
C PRO A 201 48.71 34.36 -3.75
N GLY A 202 47.82 33.46 -3.31
CA GLY A 202 47.39 33.38 -1.91
C GLY A 202 46.13 34.17 -1.54
N HIS A 203 45.49 34.85 -2.49
CA HIS A 203 44.18 35.51 -2.26
C HIS A 203 43.39 35.66 -3.57
N TYR A 204 42.06 35.71 -3.45
CA TYR A 204 41.17 35.99 -4.58
C TYR A 204 41.02 37.49 -4.83
N LYS A 205 40.49 37.87 -6.00
CA LYS A 205 40.25 39.28 -6.39
C LYS A 205 39.48 40.06 -5.31
N SER A 206 38.49 39.44 -4.66
CA SER A 206 37.70 40.02 -3.56
C SER A 206 38.53 40.56 -2.40
N ASP A 207 39.66 39.92 -2.12
CA ASP A 207 40.51 40.21 -0.95
C ASP A 207 41.79 40.94 -1.34
N CYS A 208 41.87 41.45 -2.57
CA CYS A 208 43.06 42.13 -3.08
C CYS A 208 43.35 43.43 -2.31
N PRO A 209 44.50 43.53 -1.61
CA PRO A 209 44.84 44.75 -0.87
C PRO A 209 44.97 45.99 -1.78
N GLN A 210 45.29 45.77 -3.07
CA GLN A 210 45.42 46.85 -4.04
C GLN A 210 44.08 47.41 -4.51
N LEU A 211 43.02 46.59 -4.53
CA LEU A 211 41.65 47.08 -4.79
C LEU A 211 41.16 47.97 -3.64
N LYS A 212 41.38 47.53 -2.39
CA LYS A 212 41.02 48.33 -1.20
C LYS A 212 41.74 49.69 -1.18
N LYS A 213 43.02 49.75 -1.61
CA LYS A 213 43.75 51.02 -1.77
C LYS A 213 43.20 51.91 -2.88
N LYS A 214 42.84 51.35 -4.04
CA LYS A 214 42.24 52.12 -5.15
C LYS A 214 40.88 52.71 -4.78
N GLU A 215 40.05 51.97 -4.03
CA GLU A 215 38.77 52.49 -3.52
C GLU A 215 38.97 53.63 -2.52
N PHE A 216 39.94 53.51 -1.61
CA PHE A 216 40.28 54.59 -0.67
C PHE A 216 40.77 55.87 -1.36
N ILE A 217 41.56 55.75 -2.43
CA ILE A 217 42.06 56.91 -3.20
C ILE A 217 40.92 57.57 -4.00
N LYS A 218 40.03 56.78 -4.62
CA LYS A 218 38.82 57.31 -5.29
C LYS A 218 37.93 58.07 -4.30
N LYS A 219 37.73 57.52 -3.10
CA LYS A 219 36.93 58.17 -2.05
C LYS A 219 37.55 59.49 -1.57
N LYS A 220 38.88 59.56 -1.44
CA LYS A 220 39.59 60.82 -1.12
C LYS A 220 39.49 61.88 -2.22
N LYS A 221 39.57 61.50 -3.50
CA LYS A 221 39.44 62.45 -4.62
C LYS A 221 38.02 63.03 -4.76
N ALA A 222 36.99 62.24 -4.42
CA ALA A 222 35.61 62.72 -4.43
C ALA A 222 35.32 63.76 -3.33
N ILE A 223 36.04 63.69 -2.19
CA ILE A 223 35.85 64.62 -1.05
C ILE A 223 36.57 65.96 -1.28
N VAL A 224 37.61 66.01 -2.11
CA VAL A 224 38.38 67.24 -2.39
C VAL A 224 37.78 68.07 -3.55
N ALA A 225 36.81 67.52 -4.29
CA ALA A 225 36.14 68.17 -5.43
C ALA A 225 34.77 68.79 -5.07
N THR A 226 34.50 69.02 -3.78
CA THR A 226 33.31 69.70 -3.24
C THR A 226 33.75 70.91 -2.43
#